data_AF-A0A8B9EHZ0-F1
#
_entry.id   AF-A0A8B9EHZ0-F1
#
_cell.length_a   1.000
_cell.length_b   1.000
_cell.length_c   1.000
_cell.angle_alpha   90.00
_cell.angle_beta   90.00
_cell.angle_gamma   90.00
#
_symmetry.space_group_name_H-M   'P 1'
#
loop_
_entity.id
_entity.type
_entity.pdbx_description
1 polymer ?
#
loop_
_entity_poly.entity_id
_entity_poly.type
_entity_poly.pdbx_seq_one_letter_code
_entity_poly.pdbx_strand_id
1 'polypeptide(L)'
;MNPRLRHWREAATLLLAAGTAARPGRSALGPCDYDVLLLQRSSRSGFAPGAHVFPGGVVEAADFSAAWLGLLPASPLCGLGSVKPPPAGSGRAPIFATDRRQLGSPLPGEVAFRICAIRETFEEAGILLLVPGSGPGEGGGAGPLPAESLLPAAELGEWRRRVREDAGCFLQLCRHLGCVPNIWALHEWSNWLTPVGRAGPGGRRYDTAFYLCCLDERPAHASEDEREVTACLWSSPPEAIELFKSREILLAPPQFYELCRLCNFSSLHELHKFSSDRALEGCECWMPIMLTASDGLIQLLPGDELYPEDPDYTGETKIVMATDKKVEDLMKEGSTFHRIVIKNINSLAVYVNIQAKYKHMNPLMINTDYSDYNSRL
;
A
#
# COMPACT_ATOMS: atom_id res chain seq x y z
N MET A 1 5.04 17.07 19.49
CA MET A 1 5.19 15.65 19.08
C MET A 1 3.81 15.02 19.13
N ASN A 2 3.30 14.48 18.02
CA ASN A 2 1.96 13.88 17.99
C ASN A 2 1.96 12.65 18.93
N PRO A 3 1.15 12.64 20.01
CA PRO A 3 1.19 11.58 21.01
C PRO A 3 0.81 10.22 20.43
N ARG A 4 0.14 10.16 19.27
CA ARG A 4 -0.18 8.92 18.56
C ARG A 4 1.05 8.26 17.92
N LEU A 5 2.04 9.05 17.49
CA LEU A 5 3.27 8.54 16.86
C LEU A 5 4.17 7.75 17.82
N ARG A 6 3.86 7.73 19.13
CA ARG A 6 4.55 6.86 20.09
C ARG A 6 4.17 5.38 19.93
N HIS A 7 3.02 5.10 19.33
CA HIS A 7 2.47 3.75 19.23
C HIS A 7 2.77 3.05 17.90
N TRP A 8 3.07 3.82 16.86
CA TRP A 8 3.36 3.31 15.52
C TRP A 8 4.24 4.29 14.75
N ARG A 9 4.94 3.77 13.74
CA ARG A 9 5.68 4.57 12.75
C ARG A 9 4.78 4.83 11.55
N GLU A 10 4.85 6.02 10.97
CA GLU A 10 4.17 6.30 9.71
C GLU A 10 4.98 5.74 8.54
N ALA A 11 4.29 5.15 7.58
CA ALA A 11 4.89 4.51 6.42
C ALA A 11 4.11 4.86 5.14
N ALA A 12 4.73 4.63 3.99
CA ALA A 12 4.04 4.72 2.71
C ALA A 12 4.41 3.54 1.81
N THR A 13 3.42 3.06 1.05
CA THR A 13 3.52 1.88 0.19
C THR A 13 2.96 2.20 -1.18
N LEU A 14 3.59 1.68 -2.23
CA LEU A 14 3.20 1.85 -3.62
C LEU A 14 2.76 0.54 -4.25
N LEU A 15 1.49 0.46 -4.63
CA LEU A 15 0.99 -0.55 -5.55
C LEU A 15 1.33 -0.06 -6.96
N LEU A 16 2.43 -0.57 -7.51
CA LEU A 16 2.86 -0.23 -8.86
C LEU A 16 2.31 -1.26 -9.85
N ALA A 17 1.34 -0.85 -10.66
CA ALA A 17 0.78 -1.63 -11.74
C ALA A 17 1.42 -1.24 -13.07
N ALA A 18 1.70 -2.21 -13.93
CA ALA A 18 2.25 -1.96 -15.25
C ALA A 18 1.58 -2.83 -16.31
N GLY A 19 1.33 -2.24 -17.48
CA GLY A 19 0.74 -2.95 -18.62
C GLY A 19 1.61 -4.11 -19.08
N THR A 20 0.95 -5.18 -19.52
CA THR A 20 1.57 -6.37 -20.09
C THR A 20 0.71 -6.91 -21.21
N ALA A 21 1.32 -7.61 -22.17
CA ALA A 21 0.52 -8.43 -23.07
C ALA A 21 -0.31 -9.42 -22.24
N ALA A 22 -1.62 -9.43 -22.47
CA ALA A 22 -2.53 -10.34 -21.77
C ALA A 22 -2.07 -11.79 -22.00
N ARG A 23 -1.72 -12.48 -20.92
CA ARG A 23 -1.31 -13.88 -20.98
C ARG A 23 -2.54 -14.78 -20.78
N PRO A 24 -2.65 -15.92 -21.47
CA PRO A 24 -3.62 -16.94 -21.09
C PRO A 24 -3.32 -17.35 -19.65
N GLY A 25 -4.19 -16.93 -18.72
CA GLY A 25 -3.93 -16.98 -17.29
C GLY A 25 -3.91 -18.41 -16.75
N ARG A 26 -3.10 -18.64 -15.71
CA ARG A 26 -3.21 -19.83 -14.84
C ARG A 26 -4.40 -19.76 -13.87
N SER A 27 -5.06 -18.61 -13.78
CA SER A 27 -6.16 -18.34 -12.86
C SER A 27 -7.53 -18.51 -13.53
N ALA A 28 -8.52 -18.98 -12.76
CA ALA A 28 -9.91 -19.08 -13.19
C ALA A 28 -10.63 -17.71 -13.30
N LEU A 29 -10.01 -16.61 -12.84
CA LEU A 29 -10.54 -15.24 -12.99
C LEU A 29 -10.42 -14.67 -14.41
N GLY A 30 -9.80 -15.39 -15.35
CA GLY A 30 -9.62 -14.95 -16.73
C GLY A 30 -8.36 -14.10 -16.96
N PRO A 31 -8.16 -13.59 -18.17
CA PRO A 31 -6.96 -12.83 -18.52
C PRO A 31 -6.95 -11.44 -17.86
N CYS A 32 -5.75 -10.99 -17.48
CA CYS A 32 -5.46 -9.67 -16.93
C CYS A 32 -4.36 -9.03 -17.80
N ASP A 33 -4.54 -7.76 -18.21
CA ASP A 33 -3.60 -7.03 -19.07
C ASP A 33 -2.56 -6.20 -18.29
N TYR A 34 -2.47 -6.39 -16.97
CA TYR A 34 -1.46 -5.76 -16.13
C TYR A 34 -0.89 -6.72 -15.08
N ASP A 35 0.34 -6.43 -14.71
CA ASP A 35 1.03 -7.01 -13.57
C ASP A 35 1.21 -5.96 -12.47
N VAL A 36 1.36 -6.40 -11.23
CA VAL A 36 1.80 -5.58 -10.12
C VAL A 36 3.18 -6.00 -9.63
N LEU A 37 3.96 -5.03 -9.15
CA LEU A 37 5.25 -5.27 -8.54
C LEU A 37 5.10 -5.75 -7.10
N LEU A 38 5.65 -6.92 -6.81
CA LEU A 38 5.85 -7.48 -5.49
C LEU A 38 7.35 -7.66 -5.24
N LEU A 39 7.79 -7.36 -4.02
CA LEU A 39 9.17 -7.50 -3.56
C LEU A 39 9.24 -8.58 -2.49
N GLN A 40 10.14 -9.54 -2.66
CA GLN A 40 10.39 -10.55 -1.63
C GLN A 40 11.32 -9.97 -0.57
N ARG A 41 10.84 -9.88 0.68
CA ARG A 41 11.66 -9.44 1.80
C ARG A 41 12.68 -10.50 2.19
N SER A 42 13.86 -10.06 2.61
CA SER A 42 14.87 -10.91 3.21
C SER A 42 14.31 -11.73 4.38
N SER A 43 14.77 -12.97 4.53
CA SER A 43 14.43 -13.82 5.68
C SER A 43 14.91 -13.26 7.01
N ARG A 44 15.84 -12.29 6.98
CA ARG A 44 16.35 -11.56 8.16
C ARG A 44 15.52 -10.31 8.51
N SER A 45 14.45 -10.03 7.76
CA SER A 45 13.64 -8.84 7.97
C SER A 45 12.95 -8.84 9.33
N GLY A 46 12.97 -7.70 10.02
CA GLY A 46 12.32 -7.53 11.32
C GLY A 46 10.79 -7.46 11.27
N PHE A 47 10.19 -7.46 10.08
CA PHE A 47 8.75 -7.50 9.87
C PHE A 47 8.45 -8.31 8.60
N ALA A 48 7.53 -9.29 8.70
CA ALA A 48 7.13 -10.20 7.62
C ALA A 48 8.33 -10.82 6.83
N PRO A 49 9.25 -11.54 7.50
CA PRO A 49 10.42 -12.13 6.84
C PRO A 49 10.02 -13.13 5.76
N GLY A 50 10.66 -13.05 4.58
CA GLY A 50 10.36 -13.91 3.42
C GLY A 50 9.05 -13.61 2.71
N ALA A 51 8.24 -12.68 3.22
CA ALA A 51 6.97 -12.31 2.60
C ALA A 51 7.19 -11.45 1.34
N HIS A 52 6.27 -11.59 0.40
CA HIS A 52 6.14 -10.73 -0.75
C HIS A 52 5.25 -9.54 -0.38
N VAL A 53 5.76 -8.34 -0.62
CA VAL A 53 5.11 -7.07 -0.26
C VAL A 53 5.15 -6.11 -1.43
N PHE A 54 4.25 -5.15 -1.44
CA PHE A 54 4.41 -3.98 -2.32
C PHE A 54 5.60 -3.13 -1.84
N PRO A 55 6.32 -2.45 -2.74
CA PRO A 55 7.40 -1.53 -2.37
C PRO A 55 6.93 -0.48 -1.37
N GLY A 56 7.76 -0.19 -0.37
CA GLY A 56 7.44 0.83 0.62
C GLY A 56 8.13 0.65 1.96
N GLY A 57 8.10 1.71 2.75
CA GLY A 57 8.83 1.74 4.00
C GLY A 57 8.44 2.92 4.87
N VAL A 58 9.30 3.21 5.83
CA VAL A 58 9.02 4.21 6.87
C VAL A 58 9.30 5.60 6.33
N VAL A 59 8.45 6.54 6.72
CA VAL A 59 8.64 7.94 6.38
C VAL A 59 9.80 8.51 7.19
N GLU A 60 10.72 9.17 6.50
CA GLU A 60 11.90 9.79 7.07
C GLU A 60 11.74 11.31 7.17
N ALA A 61 12.51 11.97 8.03
CA ALA A 61 12.44 13.43 8.18
C ALA A 61 12.71 14.18 6.86
N ALA A 62 13.52 13.58 5.98
CA ALA A 62 13.82 14.10 4.65
C ALA A 62 12.58 14.19 3.74
N ASP A 63 11.61 13.27 3.89
CA ASP A 63 10.37 13.26 3.10
C ASP A 63 9.47 14.47 3.45
N PHE A 64 9.60 14.98 4.68
CA PHE A 64 8.90 16.17 5.18
C PHE A 64 9.75 17.46 5.09
N SER A 65 10.91 17.43 4.44
CA SER A 65 11.80 18.57 4.38
C SER A 65 11.17 19.77 3.66
N ALA A 66 11.27 20.96 4.26
CA ALA A 66 10.86 22.21 3.61
C ALA A 66 11.64 22.48 2.31
N ALA A 67 12.80 21.84 2.13
CA ALA A 67 13.61 21.98 0.93
C ALA A 67 12.93 21.46 -0.35
N TRP A 68 11.90 20.60 -0.23
CA TRP A 68 11.06 20.18 -1.35
C TRP A 68 10.24 21.33 -1.95
N LEU A 69 9.88 22.34 -1.15
CA LEU A 69 9.13 23.52 -1.61
C LEU A 69 9.93 24.36 -2.62
N GLY A 70 11.26 24.22 -2.64
CA GLY A 70 12.12 24.88 -3.64
C GLY A 70 12.19 24.15 -4.98
N LEU A 71 11.65 22.92 -5.08
CA LEU A 71 11.62 22.15 -6.32
C LEU A 71 10.21 21.93 -6.86
N LEU A 72 9.25 21.68 -5.96
CA LEU A 72 7.86 21.42 -6.31
C LEU A 72 7.10 22.72 -6.63
N PRO A 73 5.93 22.65 -7.28
CA PRO A 73 5.12 23.83 -7.58
C PRO A 73 4.69 24.55 -6.31
N ALA A 74 4.68 25.88 -6.36
CA ALA A 74 4.24 26.74 -5.26
C ALA A 74 2.71 26.81 -5.07
N SER A 75 1.95 26.06 -5.87
CA SER A 75 0.49 25.97 -5.76
C SER A 75 0.08 25.19 -4.50
N PRO A 76 -1.17 25.36 -4.02
CA PRO A 76 -1.70 24.58 -2.90
C PRO A 76 -1.49 23.07 -3.12
N LEU A 77 -1.06 22.38 -2.06
CA LEU A 77 -0.72 20.94 -2.10
C LEU A 77 0.24 20.55 -3.24
N CYS A 78 1.10 21.48 -3.69
CA CYS A 78 2.01 21.27 -4.82
C CYS A 78 1.28 20.82 -6.09
N GLY A 79 0.05 21.32 -6.32
CA GLY A 79 -0.75 21.00 -7.50
C GLY A 79 -1.53 19.70 -7.41
N LEU A 80 -1.51 19.01 -6.27
CA LEU A 80 -2.42 17.88 -6.01
C LEU A 80 -3.86 18.39 -5.81
N GLY A 81 -4.83 17.57 -6.22
CA GLY A 81 -6.24 17.81 -5.93
C GLY A 81 -6.53 17.77 -4.42
N SER A 82 -7.54 18.53 -3.99
CA SER A 82 -8.01 18.50 -2.60
C SER A 82 -8.99 17.35 -2.40
N VAL A 83 -8.72 16.50 -1.41
CA VAL A 83 -9.62 15.41 -1.02
C VAL A 83 -10.91 15.99 -0.44
N LYS A 84 -12.05 15.41 -0.84
CA LYS A 84 -13.38 15.82 -0.41
C LYS A 84 -13.54 15.64 1.10
N PRO A 85 -14.40 16.44 1.74
CA PRO A 85 -14.79 16.19 3.13
C PRO A 85 -15.31 14.75 3.27
N PRO A 86 -14.95 14.05 4.37
CA PRO A 86 -15.42 12.70 4.60
C PRO A 86 -16.96 12.67 4.75
N PRO A 87 -17.61 11.52 4.48
CA PRO A 87 -19.04 11.34 4.74
C PRO A 87 -19.42 11.71 6.18
N ALA A 88 -20.67 12.14 6.38
CA ALA A 88 -21.19 12.50 7.69
C ALA A 88 -21.01 11.35 8.69
N GLY A 89 -20.44 11.64 9.86
CA GLY A 89 -20.14 10.65 10.90
C GLY A 89 -18.83 9.88 10.72
N SER A 90 -18.04 10.18 9.69
CA SER A 90 -16.69 9.64 9.51
C SER A 90 -15.62 10.74 9.51
N GLY A 91 -14.41 10.40 9.95
CA GLY A 91 -13.22 11.24 9.81
C GLY A 91 -12.32 10.75 8.69
N ARG A 92 -11.57 11.68 8.08
CA ARG A 92 -10.42 11.31 7.24
C ARG A 92 -9.40 10.56 8.08
N ALA A 93 -8.75 9.55 7.51
CA ALA A 93 -7.74 8.78 8.23
C ALA A 93 -6.71 9.72 8.90
N PRO A 94 -6.37 9.52 10.19
CA PRO A 94 -5.54 10.46 10.95
C PRO A 94 -4.20 10.79 10.30
N ILE A 95 -3.58 9.82 9.62
CA ILE A 95 -2.33 10.00 8.88
C ILE A 95 -2.44 11.14 7.85
N PHE A 96 -3.55 11.22 7.09
CA PHE A 96 -3.77 12.27 6.10
C PHE A 96 -4.34 13.56 6.70
N ALA A 97 -5.10 13.47 7.79
CA ALA A 97 -5.77 14.61 8.42
C ALA A 97 -4.84 15.44 9.33
N THR A 98 -3.69 14.89 9.75
CA THR A 98 -2.77 15.55 10.68
C THR A 98 -2.16 16.82 10.09
N ASP A 99 -2.32 17.96 10.77
CA ASP A 99 -1.68 19.23 10.40
C ASP A 99 -0.17 19.17 10.67
N ARG A 100 0.60 18.95 9.60
CA ARG A 100 2.06 18.75 9.67
C ARG A 100 2.83 19.97 10.14
N ARG A 101 2.23 21.17 10.06
CA ARG A 101 2.84 22.40 10.61
C ARG A 101 2.99 22.32 12.12
N GLN A 102 2.07 21.66 12.81
CA GLN A 102 2.14 21.42 14.25
C GLN A 102 3.25 20.42 14.63
N LEU A 103 3.78 19.70 13.64
CA LEU A 103 4.90 18.76 13.76
C LEU A 103 6.20 19.33 13.17
N GLY A 104 6.22 20.61 12.81
CA GLY A 104 7.43 21.31 12.35
C GLY A 104 7.74 21.17 10.86
N SER A 105 6.83 20.61 10.05
CA SER A 105 6.97 20.58 8.60
C SER A 105 5.95 21.49 7.91
N PRO A 106 6.38 22.40 7.02
CA PRO A 106 5.47 23.16 6.19
C PRO A 106 4.89 22.32 5.04
N LEU A 107 5.45 21.13 4.77
CA LEU A 107 5.02 20.26 3.70
C LEU A 107 3.79 19.44 4.16
N PRO A 108 2.67 19.46 3.41
CA PRO A 108 1.50 18.65 3.75
C PRO A 108 1.82 17.15 3.74
N GLY A 109 1.12 16.37 4.56
CA GLY A 109 1.24 14.90 4.58
C GLY A 109 0.95 14.28 3.23
N GLU A 110 -0.03 14.82 2.49
CA GLU A 110 -0.35 14.44 1.11
C GLU A 110 0.86 14.35 0.19
N VAL A 111 1.80 15.27 0.35
CA VAL A 111 2.97 15.39 -0.51
C VAL A 111 4.08 14.50 0.03
N ALA A 112 4.39 14.63 1.33
CA ALA A 112 5.49 13.90 1.95
C ALA A 112 5.32 12.37 1.87
N PHE A 113 4.11 11.84 2.05
CA PHE A 113 3.88 10.40 1.96
C PHE A 113 4.03 9.85 0.54
N ARG A 114 3.71 10.64 -0.49
CA ARG A 114 3.96 10.28 -1.89
C ARG A 114 5.45 10.30 -2.21
N ILE A 115 6.18 11.29 -1.68
CA ILE A 115 7.66 11.34 -1.77
C ILE A 115 8.27 10.10 -1.14
N CYS A 116 7.83 9.75 0.09
CA CYS A 116 8.27 8.54 0.78
C CYS A 116 8.02 7.29 -0.07
N ALA A 117 6.81 7.09 -0.59
CA ALA A 117 6.48 5.92 -1.42
C ALA A 117 7.39 5.81 -2.66
N ILE A 118 7.69 6.93 -3.32
CA ILE A 118 8.57 6.97 -4.49
C ILE A 118 10.04 6.71 -4.09
N ARG A 119 10.51 7.33 -3.00
CA ARG A 119 11.86 7.13 -2.47
C ARG A 119 12.10 5.65 -2.12
N GLU A 120 11.20 5.06 -1.35
CA GLU A 120 11.27 3.64 -0.94
C GLU A 120 11.24 2.71 -2.17
N THR A 121 10.39 3.01 -3.15
CA THR A 121 10.35 2.26 -4.42
C THR A 121 11.71 2.30 -5.16
N PHE A 122 12.41 3.44 -5.11
CA PHE A 122 13.76 3.55 -5.65
C PHE A 122 14.78 2.76 -4.82
N GLU A 123 14.73 2.87 -3.49
CA GLU A 123 15.62 2.15 -2.57
C GLU A 123 15.51 0.63 -2.74
N GLU A 124 14.29 0.11 -2.80
CA GLU A 124 13.97 -1.32 -2.77
C GLU A 124 13.93 -1.99 -4.15
N ALA A 125 13.50 -1.26 -5.20
CA ALA A 125 13.34 -1.81 -6.56
C ALA A 125 14.15 -1.09 -7.65
N GLY A 126 14.84 0.02 -7.33
CA GLY A 126 15.62 0.79 -8.31
C GLY A 126 14.77 1.59 -9.31
N ILE A 127 13.45 1.61 -9.13
CA ILE A 127 12.50 2.26 -10.03
C ILE A 127 12.36 3.73 -9.62
N LEU A 128 12.64 4.64 -10.55
CA LEU A 128 12.48 6.07 -10.37
C LEU A 128 11.17 6.55 -11.03
N LEU A 129 10.28 7.11 -10.22
CA LEU A 129 9.08 7.80 -10.69
C LEU A 129 9.31 9.31 -10.59
N LEU A 130 9.94 9.88 -11.61
CA LEU A 130 10.31 11.29 -11.67
C LEU A 130 9.62 12.00 -12.83
N VAL A 131 9.48 13.31 -12.71
CA VAL A 131 9.11 14.22 -13.80
C VAL A 131 10.16 15.33 -13.93
N PRO A 132 10.46 15.80 -15.15
CA PRO A 132 11.40 16.90 -15.36
C PRO A 132 10.94 18.20 -14.72
N GLY A 133 11.91 19.04 -14.33
CA GLY A 133 11.68 20.37 -13.78
C GLY A 133 10.92 20.34 -12.45
N SER A 134 9.94 21.22 -12.31
CA SER A 134 9.11 21.35 -11.11
C SER A 134 7.82 20.53 -11.15
N GLY A 135 7.64 19.66 -12.16
CA GLY A 135 6.42 18.91 -12.37
C GLY A 135 5.40 19.61 -13.30
N PRO A 136 4.13 19.19 -13.29
CA PRO A 136 3.11 19.72 -14.21
C PRO A 136 2.96 21.23 -14.05
N GLY A 137 3.03 21.96 -15.17
CA GLY A 137 2.76 23.39 -15.22
C GLY A 137 1.26 23.70 -15.07
N GLU A 138 0.90 24.98 -14.98
CA GLU A 138 -0.50 25.41 -15.01
C GLU A 138 -1.13 25.02 -16.37
N GLY A 139 -1.86 23.90 -16.41
CA GLY A 139 -2.66 23.48 -17.58
C GLY A 139 -2.22 22.20 -18.31
N GLY A 140 -1.23 21.45 -17.83
CA GLY A 140 -0.84 20.19 -18.47
C GLY A 140 -0.11 19.21 -17.54
N GLY A 141 -0.32 17.91 -17.75
CA GLY A 141 0.42 16.85 -17.05
C GLY A 141 1.90 16.85 -17.46
N ALA A 142 2.81 16.70 -16.49
CA ALA A 142 4.20 16.42 -16.80
C ALA A 142 4.34 14.92 -17.10
N GLY A 143 4.80 14.60 -18.31
CA GLY A 143 5.15 13.24 -18.67
C GLY A 143 6.31 12.71 -17.80
N PRO A 144 6.46 11.38 -17.70
CA PRO A 144 7.57 10.78 -16.96
C PRO A 144 8.91 11.26 -17.51
N LEU A 145 9.94 11.26 -16.66
CA LEU A 145 11.32 11.53 -17.07
C LEU A 145 11.70 10.57 -18.22
N PRO A 146 12.14 11.08 -19.38
CA PRO A 146 12.51 10.23 -20.50
C PRO A 146 13.68 9.32 -20.14
N ALA A 147 13.69 8.10 -20.67
CA ALA A 147 14.70 7.09 -20.33
C ALA A 147 16.13 7.55 -20.65
N GLU A 148 16.30 8.33 -21.71
CA GLU A 148 17.56 8.95 -22.12
C GLU A 148 18.10 10.01 -21.14
N SER A 149 17.23 10.54 -20.26
CA SER A 149 17.61 11.49 -19.21
C SER A 149 17.99 10.79 -17.91
N LEU A 150 17.85 9.46 -17.82
CA LEU A 150 18.29 8.68 -16.67
C LEU A 150 19.81 8.51 -16.67
N LEU A 151 20.39 8.47 -15.47
CA LEU A 151 21.81 8.19 -15.31
C LEU A 151 22.15 6.77 -15.75
N PRO A 152 23.40 6.51 -16.18
CA PRO A 152 23.89 5.16 -16.40
C PRO A 152 23.69 4.28 -15.16
N ALA A 153 23.46 2.98 -15.36
CA ALA A 153 23.11 2.04 -14.29
C ALA A 153 24.10 2.04 -13.11
N ALA A 154 25.40 2.21 -13.38
CA ALA A 154 26.42 2.27 -12.33
C ALA A 154 26.27 3.51 -11.43
N GLU A 155 26.02 4.68 -12.02
CA GLU A 155 25.80 5.93 -11.28
C GLU A 155 24.47 5.89 -10.52
N LEU A 156 23.43 5.32 -11.14
CA LEU A 156 22.15 5.13 -10.49
C LEU A 156 22.25 4.19 -9.28
N GLY A 157 23.05 3.12 -9.40
CA GLY A 157 23.35 2.20 -8.29
C GLY A 157 24.05 2.89 -7.11
N GLU A 158 24.97 3.81 -7.39
CA GLU A 158 25.65 4.60 -6.37
C GLU A 158 24.70 5.60 -5.69
N TRP A 159 23.86 6.30 -6.46
CA TRP A 159 22.81 7.13 -5.88
C TRP A 159 21.85 6.32 -5.01
N ARG A 160 21.43 5.14 -5.47
CA ARG A 160 20.56 4.24 -4.71
C ARG A 160 21.20 3.85 -3.38
N ARG A 161 22.50 3.54 -3.38
CA ARG A 161 23.26 3.25 -2.15
C ARG A 161 23.25 4.45 -1.20
N ARG A 162 23.51 5.66 -1.71
CA ARG A 162 23.51 6.89 -0.91
C ARG A 162 22.14 7.20 -0.33
N VAL A 163 21.07 6.99 -1.09
CA VAL A 163 19.68 7.22 -0.63
C VAL A 163 19.30 6.25 0.50
N ARG A 164 19.68 4.98 0.41
CA ARG A 164 19.48 4.01 1.51
C ARG A 164 20.24 4.38 2.78
N GLU A 165 21.42 4.98 2.64
CA GLU A 165 22.23 5.41 3.79
C GLU A 165 21.71 6.72 4.41
N ASP A 166 21.18 7.61 3.58
CA ASP A 166 20.58 8.89 3.98
C ASP A 166 19.44 9.25 3.00
N ALA A 167 18.20 9.17 3.48
CA ALA A 167 17.01 9.53 2.71
C ALA A 167 17.07 10.96 2.14
N GLY A 168 17.83 11.87 2.77
CA GLY A 168 18.11 13.22 2.27
C GLY A 168 18.85 13.25 0.93
N CYS A 169 19.58 12.19 0.58
CA CYS A 169 20.21 12.04 -0.73
C CYS A 169 19.18 11.91 -1.87
N PHE A 170 17.92 11.54 -1.60
CA PHE A 170 16.90 11.45 -2.65
C PHE A 170 16.54 12.84 -3.21
N LEU A 171 16.44 13.83 -2.32
CA LEU A 171 16.31 15.23 -2.70
C LEU A 171 17.53 15.71 -3.50
N GLN A 172 18.74 15.30 -3.10
CA GLN A 172 19.97 15.65 -3.82
C GLN A 172 20.01 15.05 -5.22
N LEU A 173 19.57 13.80 -5.37
CA LEU A 173 19.40 13.14 -6.67
C LEU A 173 18.42 13.93 -7.55
N CYS A 174 17.25 14.29 -7.01
CA CYS A 174 16.27 15.10 -7.74
C CYS A 174 16.86 16.43 -8.23
N ARG A 175 17.62 17.14 -7.37
CA ARG A 175 18.35 18.36 -7.76
C ARG A 175 19.39 18.12 -8.84
N HIS A 176 20.16 17.05 -8.71
CA HIS A 176 21.21 16.70 -9.65
C HIS A 176 20.64 16.43 -11.05
N LEU A 177 19.47 15.77 -11.12
CA LEU A 177 18.78 15.50 -12.37
C LEU A 177 17.90 16.66 -12.89
N GLY A 178 17.73 17.73 -12.10
CA GLY A 178 16.77 18.79 -12.44
C GLY A 178 15.33 18.28 -12.55
N CYS A 179 14.96 17.35 -11.67
CA CYS A 179 13.67 16.65 -11.67
C CYS A 179 13.00 16.71 -10.28
N VAL A 180 11.75 16.26 -10.21
CA VAL A 180 11.03 16.03 -8.95
C VAL A 180 10.31 14.69 -8.94
N PRO A 181 9.98 14.13 -7.77
CA PRO A 181 9.14 12.93 -7.66
C PRO A 181 7.78 13.16 -8.32
N ASN A 182 7.30 12.19 -9.10
CA ASN A 182 6.01 12.25 -9.77
C ASN A 182 4.85 11.97 -8.79
N ILE A 183 4.66 12.85 -7.82
CA ILE A 183 3.62 12.71 -6.79
C ILE A 183 2.20 12.71 -7.41
N TRP A 184 2.02 13.30 -8.58
CA TRP A 184 0.73 13.40 -9.26
C TRP A 184 0.26 12.08 -9.87
N ALA A 185 1.18 11.14 -10.13
CA ALA A 185 0.86 9.80 -10.61
C ALA A 185 0.44 8.83 -9.49
N LEU A 186 0.50 9.25 -8.22
CA LEU A 186 0.13 8.44 -7.06
C LEU A 186 -1.28 8.78 -6.55
N HIS A 187 -2.20 7.85 -6.75
CA HIS A 187 -3.58 7.95 -6.32
C HIS A 187 -3.77 7.35 -4.92
N GLU A 188 -4.42 8.08 -4.01
CA GLU A 188 -4.72 7.58 -2.65
C GLU A 188 -5.60 6.32 -2.75
N TRP A 189 -5.11 5.20 -2.20
CA TRP A 189 -5.76 3.90 -2.33
C TRP A 189 -6.36 3.45 -0.99
N SER A 190 -5.54 3.21 0.03
CA SER A 190 -6.00 2.73 1.33
C SER A 190 -5.08 3.20 2.48
N ASN A 191 -5.53 3.01 3.72
CA ASN A 191 -4.72 3.23 4.90
C ASN A 191 -4.83 2.04 5.85
N TRP A 192 -3.69 1.44 6.20
CA TRP A 192 -3.62 0.27 7.06
C TRP A 192 -2.83 0.56 8.33
N LEU A 193 -3.41 0.27 9.48
CA LEU A 193 -2.74 0.32 10.77
C LEU A 193 -2.51 -1.09 11.29
N THR A 194 -1.26 -1.41 11.62
CA THR A 194 -0.87 -2.72 12.15
C THR A 194 -1.66 -3.06 13.43
N PRO A 195 -2.20 -4.28 13.60
CA PRO A 195 -2.94 -4.66 14.81
C PRO A 195 -2.05 -4.59 16.06
N VAL A 196 -2.64 -4.29 17.22
CA VAL A 196 -1.94 -4.31 18.52
C VAL A 196 -1.26 -5.66 18.79
N GLY A 197 -1.94 -6.77 18.51
CA GLY A 197 -1.46 -8.13 18.81
C GLY A 197 -0.53 -8.78 17.78
N ARG A 198 -0.17 -8.07 16.70
CA ARG A 198 0.67 -8.62 15.61
C ARG A 198 1.88 -7.75 15.25
N ALA A 199 2.26 -6.87 16.16
CA ALA A 199 3.46 -6.08 16.01
C ALA A 199 4.69 -7.03 15.92
N GLY A 200 5.55 -6.85 14.93
CA GLY A 200 6.70 -7.74 14.70
C GLY A 200 7.70 -7.77 15.86
N PRO A 201 8.84 -8.49 15.75
CA PRO A 201 9.94 -8.43 16.71
C PRO A 201 10.17 -7.00 17.27
N GLY A 202 9.97 -6.84 18.58
CA GLY A 202 10.08 -5.56 19.27
C GLY A 202 8.81 -4.70 19.35
N GLY A 203 7.63 -5.23 19.00
CA GLY A 203 6.35 -4.52 19.18
C GLY A 203 6.12 -3.39 18.18
N ARG A 204 6.78 -3.43 17.02
CA ARG A 204 6.70 -2.36 16.01
C ARG A 204 5.40 -2.44 15.20
N ARG A 205 4.65 -1.35 15.21
CA ARG A 205 3.42 -1.14 14.43
C ARG A 205 3.63 -0.01 13.43
N TYR A 206 2.90 -0.09 12.33
CA TYR A 206 2.96 0.87 11.23
C TYR A 206 1.56 1.37 10.89
N ASP A 207 1.45 2.67 10.67
CA ASP A 207 0.31 3.36 10.06
C ASP A 207 0.73 3.73 8.64
N THR A 208 0.21 3.01 7.64
CA THR A 208 0.76 3.01 6.29
C THR A 208 -0.23 3.61 5.32
N ALA A 209 0.20 4.64 4.57
CA ALA A 209 -0.52 5.18 3.43
C ALA A 209 -0.21 4.37 2.17
N PHE A 210 -1.24 3.79 1.55
CA PHE A 210 -1.10 3.04 0.30
C PHE A 210 -1.50 3.92 -0.88
N TYR A 211 -0.65 3.93 -1.90
CA TYR A 211 -0.90 4.62 -3.17
C TYR A 211 -0.93 3.62 -4.32
N LEU A 212 -1.73 3.89 -5.34
CA LEU A 212 -1.69 3.18 -6.61
C LEU A 212 -1.05 4.06 -7.68
N CYS A 213 -0.17 3.48 -8.49
CA CYS A 213 0.37 4.10 -9.70
C CYS A 213 0.30 3.09 -10.85
N CYS A 214 -0.18 3.55 -12.01
CA CYS A 214 -0.27 2.75 -13.22
C CYS A 214 0.74 3.25 -14.25
N LEU A 215 1.55 2.33 -14.80
CA LEU A 215 2.48 2.58 -15.89
C LEU A 215 2.00 1.83 -17.13
N ASP A 216 2.13 2.42 -18.31
CA ASP A 216 1.74 1.76 -19.56
C ASP A 216 2.54 0.48 -19.81
N GLU A 217 3.81 0.47 -19.41
CA GLU A 217 4.72 -0.67 -19.55
C GLU A 217 5.56 -0.86 -18.29
N ARG A 218 6.12 -2.08 -18.12
CA ARG A 218 7.04 -2.36 -17.01
C ARG A 218 8.31 -1.52 -17.15
N PRO A 219 8.82 -0.90 -16.07
CA PRO A 219 10.11 -0.24 -16.09
C PRO A 219 11.21 -1.20 -16.55
N ALA A 220 12.08 -0.73 -17.45
CA ALA A 220 13.20 -1.52 -17.96
C ALA A 220 14.22 -1.92 -16.88
N HIS A 221 14.22 -1.18 -15.76
CA HIS A 221 15.15 -1.36 -14.64
C HIS A 221 14.37 -1.56 -13.35
N ALA A 222 13.94 -2.79 -13.10
CA ALA A 222 13.55 -3.25 -11.77
C ALA A 222 14.64 -4.20 -11.28
N SER A 223 15.26 -3.87 -10.16
CA SER A 223 16.25 -4.75 -9.53
C SER A 223 16.17 -4.68 -8.01
N GLU A 224 16.31 -5.83 -7.37
CA GLU A 224 16.46 -5.92 -5.93
C GLU A 224 17.72 -5.18 -5.44
N ASP A 225 17.76 -4.88 -4.14
CA ASP A 225 18.95 -4.30 -3.48
C ASP A 225 19.87 -5.36 -2.86
N GLU A 226 19.52 -6.63 -3.00
CA GLU A 226 20.17 -7.83 -2.43
C GLU A 226 20.36 -7.81 -0.90
N ARG A 227 19.72 -6.86 -0.19
CA ARG A 227 19.84 -6.69 1.26
C ARG A 227 18.50 -6.84 1.95
N GLU A 228 17.61 -5.90 1.70
CA GLU A 228 16.26 -5.89 2.29
C GLU A 228 15.28 -6.65 1.40
N VAL A 229 15.48 -6.55 0.09
CA VAL A 229 14.73 -7.24 -0.94
C VAL A 229 15.64 -8.26 -1.62
N THR A 230 15.15 -9.48 -1.76
CA THR A 230 15.90 -10.60 -2.36
C THR A 230 15.43 -10.96 -3.76
N ALA A 231 14.25 -10.49 -4.17
CA ALA A 231 13.73 -10.70 -5.52
C ALA A 231 12.62 -9.70 -5.86
N CYS A 232 12.52 -9.33 -7.13
CA CYS A 232 11.36 -8.63 -7.70
C CYS A 232 10.48 -9.60 -8.48
N LEU A 233 9.17 -9.57 -8.21
CA LEU A 233 8.16 -10.36 -8.90
C LEU A 233 7.14 -9.41 -9.53
N TRP A 234 7.04 -9.44 -10.86
CA TRP A 234 5.91 -8.88 -11.59
C TRP A 234 4.93 -10.00 -11.88
N SER A 235 3.71 -9.88 -11.37
CA SER A 235 2.66 -10.86 -11.61
C SER A 235 1.29 -10.20 -11.60
N SER A 236 0.37 -10.69 -12.41
CA SER A 236 -1.03 -10.25 -12.35
C SER A 236 -1.63 -10.56 -10.97
N PRO A 237 -2.58 -9.76 -10.46
CA PRO A 237 -3.18 -10.04 -9.15
C PRO A 237 -3.77 -11.47 -9.02
N PRO A 238 -4.50 -12.00 -10.01
CA PRO A 238 -4.98 -13.39 -9.96
C PRO A 238 -3.84 -14.43 -9.92
N GLU A 239 -2.75 -14.22 -10.66
CA GLU A 239 -1.61 -15.13 -10.67
C GLU A 239 -0.85 -15.08 -9.34
N ALA A 240 -0.63 -13.90 -8.76
CA ALA A 240 -0.01 -13.77 -7.44
C ALA A 240 -0.80 -14.51 -6.34
N ILE A 241 -2.14 -14.50 -6.43
CA ILE A 241 -3.01 -15.27 -5.54
C ILE A 241 -2.82 -16.79 -5.75
N GLU A 242 -2.71 -17.25 -7.00
CA GLU A 242 -2.42 -18.67 -7.27
C GLU A 242 -1.02 -19.09 -6.79
N LEU A 243 0.00 -18.25 -6.95
CA LEU A 243 1.34 -18.48 -6.40
C LEU A 243 1.31 -18.56 -4.86
N PHE A 244 0.45 -17.78 -4.21
CA PHE A 244 0.25 -17.85 -2.77
C PHE A 244 -0.43 -19.16 -2.36
N LYS A 245 -1.47 -19.59 -3.09
CA LYS A 245 -2.18 -20.87 -2.89
C LYS A 245 -1.25 -22.07 -3.07
N SER A 246 -0.37 -22.02 -4.07
CA SER A 246 0.63 -23.06 -4.34
C SER A 246 1.84 -23.01 -3.40
N ARG A 247 1.90 -22.03 -2.50
CA ARG A 247 2.99 -21.79 -1.53
C ARG A 247 4.33 -21.43 -2.18
N GLU A 248 4.30 -20.93 -3.41
CA GLU A 248 5.48 -20.40 -4.11
C GLU A 248 5.85 -19.01 -3.59
N ILE A 249 4.85 -18.23 -3.15
CA ILE A 249 5.06 -16.96 -2.46
C ILE A 249 4.34 -16.93 -1.11
N LEU A 250 4.72 -15.97 -0.27
CA LEU A 250 4.09 -15.72 1.02
C LEU A 250 3.49 -14.31 1.01
N LEU A 251 2.22 -14.16 1.37
CA LEU A 251 1.54 -12.86 1.46
C LEU A 251 1.09 -12.59 2.90
N ALA A 252 1.36 -11.39 3.39
CA ALA A 252 0.73 -10.90 4.61
C ALA A 252 -0.73 -10.46 4.33
N PRO A 253 -1.61 -10.41 5.36
CA PRO A 253 -3.03 -10.16 5.13
C PRO A 253 -3.38 -8.88 4.37
N PRO A 254 -2.77 -7.71 4.63
CA PRO A 254 -3.04 -6.51 3.82
C PRO A 254 -2.72 -6.69 2.33
N GLN A 255 -1.62 -7.38 2.02
CA GLN A 255 -1.16 -7.64 0.66
C GLN A 255 -2.13 -8.58 -0.07
N PHE A 256 -2.53 -9.67 0.59
CA PHE A 256 -3.55 -10.57 0.06
C PHE A 256 -4.88 -9.86 -0.19
N TYR A 257 -5.33 -9.05 0.77
CA TYR A 257 -6.57 -8.29 0.67
C TYR A 257 -6.55 -7.30 -0.50
N GLU A 258 -5.46 -6.53 -0.65
CA GLU A 258 -5.33 -5.58 -1.76
C GLU A 258 -5.21 -6.28 -3.11
N LEU A 259 -4.54 -7.43 -3.21
CA LEU A 259 -4.54 -8.25 -4.43
C LEU A 259 -5.95 -8.74 -4.79
N CYS A 260 -6.72 -9.22 -3.81
CA CYS A 260 -8.13 -9.60 -4.01
C CYS A 260 -8.99 -8.42 -4.47
N ARG A 261 -8.65 -7.19 -4.07
CA ARG A 261 -9.29 -5.97 -4.55
C ARG A 261 -8.91 -5.64 -5.98
N LEU A 262 -7.63 -5.71 -6.33
CA LEU A 262 -7.15 -5.49 -7.69
C LEU A 262 -7.75 -6.51 -8.68
N CYS A 263 -8.05 -7.75 -8.24
CA CYS A 263 -8.75 -8.75 -9.05
C CYS A 263 -10.13 -8.32 -9.58
N ASN A 264 -10.73 -7.23 -9.09
CA ASN A 264 -11.93 -6.66 -9.71
C ASN A 264 -11.67 -6.02 -11.09
N PHE A 265 -10.40 -5.78 -11.44
CA PHE A 265 -10.00 -5.18 -12.70
C PHE A 265 -9.16 -6.18 -13.50
N SER A 266 -9.59 -6.47 -14.72
CA SER A 266 -8.81 -7.19 -15.73
C SER A 266 -8.08 -6.25 -16.70
N SER A 267 -8.39 -4.95 -16.66
CA SER A 267 -7.77 -3.93 -17.51
C SER A 267 -7.06 -2.84 -16.71
N LEU A 268 -5.82 -2.53 -17.10
CA LEU A 268 -5.01 -1.43 -16.58
C LEU A 268 -5.73 -0.09 -16.77
N HIS A 269 -6.37 0.10 -17.92
CA HIS A 269 -7.07 1.33 -18.24
C HIS A 269 -8.21 1.59 -17.24
N GLU A 270 -9.02 0.57 -16.97
CA GLU A 270 -10.12 0.65 -16.01
C GLU A 270 -9.61 0.84 -14.58
N LEU A 271 -8.53 0.15 -14.20
CA LEU A 271 -7.88 0.32 -12.89
C LEU A 271 -7.36 1.76 -12.72
N HIS A 272 -6.66 2.29 -13.72
CA HIS A 272 -6.13 3.64 -13.71
C HIS A 272 -7.26 4.67 -13.66
N LYS A 273 -8.27 4.53 -14.52
CA LYS A 273 -9.45 5.41 -14.52
C LYS A 273 -10.15 5.40 -13.17
N PHE A 274 -10.45 4.23 -12.62
CA PHE A 274 -11.09 4.09 -11.33
C PHE A 274 -10.28 4.76 -10.21
N SER A 275 -8.98 4.46 -10.13
CA SER A 275 -8.12 5.00 -9.07
C SER A 275 -7.98 6.52 -9.15
N SER A 276 -7.85 7.08 -10.36
CA SER A 276 -7.78 8.52 -10.58
C SER A 276 -9.08 9.23 -10.23
N ASP A 277 -10.23 8.74 -10.71
CA ASP A 277 -11.55 9.32 -10.42
C ASP A 277 -11.88 9.29 -8.91
N ARG A 278 -11.43 8.22 -8.24
CA ARG A 278 -11.69 7.97 -6.82
C ARG A 278 -10.70 8.64 -5.87
N ALA A 279 -9.48 8.97 -6.31
CA ALA A 279 -8.39 9.42 -5.44
C ALA A 279 -8.76 10.56 -4.48
N LEU A 280 -9.68 11.44 -4.89
CA LEU A 280 -10.14 12.58 -4.10
C LEU A 280 -11.33 12.29 -3.19
N GLU A 281 -11.83 11.06 -3.13
CA GLU A 281 -12.86 10.67 -2.17
C GLU A 281 -12.26 10.45 -0.76
N GLY A 282 -10.95 10.15 -0.66
CA GLY A 282 -10.26 9.85 0.61
C GLY A 282 -10.45 8.40 1.07
N CYS A 283 -9.84 7.95 2.17
CA CYS A 283 -10.07 6.61 2.72
C CYS A 283 -10.23 6.59 4.25
N GLU A 284 -10.81 5.51 4.77
CA GLU A 284 -10.75 5.18 6.20
C GLU A 284 -9.46 4.44 6.55
N CYS A 285 -9.09 4.53 7.82
CA CYS A 285 -8.04 3.72 8.41
C CYS A 285 -8.58 2.33 8.74
N TRP A 286 -8.01 1.29 8.16
CA TRP A 286 -8.26 -0.09 8.56
C TRP A 286 -7.21 -0.56 9.55
N MET A 287 -7.65 -0.72 10.79
CA MET A 287 -6.91 -1.46 11.80
C MET A 287 -7.62 -2.78 12.08
N PRO A 288 -7.04 -3.93 11.70
CA PRO A 288 -7.65 -5.21 12.01
C PRO A 288 -7.62 -5.48 13.52
N ILE A 289 -8.71 -6.02 14.04
CA ILE A 289 -8.79 -6.59 15.40
C ILE A 289 -8.70 -8.11 15.31
N MET A 290 -7.83 -8.70 16.11
CA MET A 290 -7.61 -10.13 16.14
C MET A 290 -8.65 -10.81 17.03
N LEU A 291 -9.52 -11.63 16.44
CA LEU A 291 -10.40 -12.56 17.14
C LEU A 291 -9.82 -13.98 17.03
N THR A 292 -9.52 -14.58 18.18
CA THR A 292 -9.08 -15.98 18.25
C THR A 292 -10.28 -16.90 18.37
N ALA A 293 -10.51 -17.73 17.36
CA ALA A 293 -11.48 -18.83 17.41
C ALA A 293 -10.79 -20.14 17.83
N SER A 294 -11.57 -21.19 18.08
CA SER A 294 -11.05 -22.49 18.51
C SER A 294 -10.14 -23.18 17.48
N ASP A 295 -10.34 -22.89 16.19
CA ASP A 295 -9.68 -23.56 15.05
C ASP A 295 -8.97 -22.59 14.08
N GLY A 296 -8.84 -21.31 14.45
CA GLY A 296 -8.20 -20.32 13.58
C GLY A 296 -8.20 -18.89 14.14
N LEU A 297 -7.62 -17.98 13.38
CA LEU A 297 -7.62 -16.55 13.69
C LEU A 297 -8.51 -15.81 12.69
N ILE A 298 -9.19 -14.76 13.15
CA ILE A 298 -9.96 -13.85 12.31
C ILE A 298 -9.43 -12.44 12.51
N GLN A 299 -9.13 -11.76 11.41
CA GLN A 299 -8.91 -10.32 11.39
C GLN A 299 -10.23 -9.62 11.06
N LEU A 300 -10.87 -9.06 12.07
CA LEU A 300 -12.06 -8.23 11.93
C LEU A 300 -11.65 -6.84 11.44
N LEU A 301 -12.27 -6.35 10.38
CA LEU A 301 -12.03 -5.01 9.81
C LEU A 301 -13.23 -4.10 10.11
N PRO A 302 -13.05 -2.76 10.07
CA PRO A 302 -14.14 -1.82 10.31
C PRO A 302 -15.38 -2.10 9.46
N GLY A 303 -16.55 -2.14 10.10
CA GLY A 303 -17.83 -2.48 9.47
C GLY A 303 -18.25 -3.94 9.61
N ASP A 304 -17.36 -4.82 10.06
CA ASP A 304 -17.73 -6.17 10.48
C ASP A 304 -18.62 -6.13 11.74
N GLU A 305 -19.61 -7.01 11.83
CA GLU A 305 -20.56 -7.04 12.97
C GLU A 305 -19.88 -7.27 14.33
N LEU A 306 -18.74 -7.97 14.35
CA LEU A 306 -17.97 -8.26 15.55
C LEU A 306 -16.89 -7.21 15.80
N TYR A 307 -16.74 -6.23 14.91
CA TYR A 307 -15.77 -5.15 15.10
C TYR A 307 -16.22 -4.26 16.27
N PRO A 308 -15.37 -4.03 17.28
CA PRO A 308 -15.73 -3.18 18.42
C PRO A 308 -16.09 -1.75 18.00
N GLU A 309 -17.09 -1.14 18.66
CA GLU A 309 -17.45 0.26 18.41
C GLU A 309 -16.30 1.23 18.74
N ASP A 310 -15.55 0.94 19.81
CA ASP A 310 -14.34 1.68 20.21
C ASP A 310 -13.15 0.72 20.32
N PRO A 311 -12.44 0.46 19.20
CA PRO A 311 -11.32 -0.46 19.20
C PRO A 311 -10.08 0.14 19.89
N ASP A 312 -9.32 -0.69 20.61
CA ASP A 312 -8.06 -0.25 21.23
C ASP A 312 -6.98 -0.02 20.16
N TYR A 313 -6.90 1.20 19.66
CA TYR A 313 -5.88 1.61 18.69
C TYR A 313 -4.47 1.59 19.26
N THR A 314 -4.29 1.68 20.57
CA THR A 314 -2.98 1.89 21.20
C THR A 314 -2.36 0.61 21.76
N GLY A 315 -3.23 -0.32 22.17
CA GLY A 315 -2.87 -1.52 22.93
C GLY A 315 -2.75 -1.30 24.43
N GLU A 316 -3.04 -0.10 24.94
CA GLU A 316 -2.93 0.24 26.36
C GLU A 316 -4.01 -0.47 27.20
N THR A 317 -5.20 -0.68 26.63
CA THR A 317 -6.32 -1.34 27.33
C THR A 317 -6.22 -2.86 27.31
N LYS A 318 -5.36 -3.42 26.44
CA LYS A 318 -5.06 -4.86 26.32
C LYS A 318 -6.31 -5.72 26.09
N ILE A 319 -7.28 -5.20 25.31
CA ILE A 319 -8.46 -5.96 24.93
C ILE A 319 -8.03 -7.18 24.10
N VAL A 320 -8.44 -8.37 24.56
CA VAL A 320 -8.25 -9.64 23.84
C VAL A 320 -9.62 -10.15 23.43
N MET A 321 -9.80 -10.42 22.13
CA MET A 321 -11.00 -11.04 21.61
C MET A 321 -10.74 -12.53 21.34
N ALA A 322 -11.46 -13.38 22.07
CA ALA A 322 -11.36 -14.83 21.92
C ALA A 322 -12.74 -15.49 22.10
N THR A 323 -12.93 -16.64 21.47
CA THR A 323 -14.16 -17.45 21.56
C THR A 323 -13.82 -18.93 21.44
N ASP A 324 -14.63 -19.78 22.06
CA ASP A 324 -14.56 -21.24 21.96
C ASP A 324 -15.27 -21.78 20.71
N LYS A 325 -15.97 -20.93 19.96
CA LYS A 325 -16.61 -21.29 18.69
C LYS A 325 -15.60 -21.58 17.60
N LYS A 326 -15.99 -22.41 16.63
CA LYS A 326 -15.24 -22.58 15.38
C LYS A 326 -15.51 -21.42 14.44
N VAL A 327 -14.58 -21.18 13.51
CA VAL A 327 -14.78 -20.17 12.45
C VAL A 327 -16.07 -20.45 11.68
N GLU A 328 -16.37 -21.71 11.34
CA GLU A 328 -17.58 -22.05 10.59
C GLU A 328 -18.87 -21.64 11.31
N ASP A 329 -18.93 -21.82 12.64
CA ASP A 329 -20.09 -21.44 13.44
C ASP A 329 -20.26 -19.92 13.47
N LEU A 330 -19.14 -19.18 13.64
CA LEU A 330 -19.14 -17.71 13.58
C LEU A 330 -19.59 -17.17 12.22
N MET A 331 -19.27 -17.88 11.13
CA MET A 331 -19.73 -17.50 9.78
C MET A 331 -21.22 -17.81 9.56
N LYS A 332 -21.80 -18.81 10.25
CA LYS A 332 -23.23 -19.14 10.16
C LYS A 332 -24.13 -18.23 11.00
N GLU A 333 -23.62 -17.81 12.15
CA GLU A 333 -24.35 -16.91 13.07
C GLU A 333 -24.32 -15.46 12.60
N GLY A 334 -23.26 -15.09 11.90
CA GLY A 334 -23.05 -13.75 11.38
C GLY A 334 -23.84 -13.44 10.13
N SER A 335 -24.04 -12.14 9.88
CA SER A 335 -24.70 -11.65 8.67
C SER A 335 -23.97 -10.48 8.01
N THR A 336 -23.14 -9.75 8.77
CA THR A 336 -22.36 -8.62 8.24
C THR A 336 -20.87 -8.88 8.41
N PHE A 337 -20.20 -9.05 7.28
CA PHE A 337 -18.80 -9.46 7.21
C PHE A 337 -17.94 -8.37 6.58
N HIS A 338 -16.82 -8.11 7.24
CA HIS A 338 -15.65 -7.48 6.68
C HIS A 338 -14.43 -8.04 7.42
N ARG A 339 -14.00 -9.24 7.04
CA ARG A 339 -12.99 -9.99 7.80
C ARG A 339 -12.07 -10.82 6.92
N ILE A 340 -10.87 -11.08 7.43
CA ILE A 340 -9.92 -12.03 6.85
C ILE A 340 -9.80 -13.20 7.82
N VAL A 341 -10.23 -14.38 7.40
CA VAL A 341 -10.02 -15.63 8.13
C VAL A 341 -8.61 -16.13 7.81
N ILE A 342 -7.84 -16.45 8.84
CA ILE A 342 -6.46 -16.92 8.75
C ILE A 342 -6.40 -18.30 9.42
N LYS A 343 -6.40 -19.36 8.61
CA LYS A 343 -6.24 -20.73 9.12
C LYS A 343 -4.77 -21.02 9.41
N ASN A 344 -3.87 -20.58 8.54
CA ASN A 344 -2.43 -20.63 8.73
C ASN A 344 -1.73 -19.57 7.85
N ILE A 345 -0.40 -19.55 7.87
CA ILE A 345 0.40 -18.54 7.16
C ILE A 345 0.23 -18.57 5.62
N ASN A 346 -0.27 -19.68 5.06
CA ASN A 346 -0.48 -19.87 3.62
C ASN A 346 -1.97 -20.08 3.27
N SER A 347 -2.89 -19.86 4.22
CA SER A 347 -4.32 -20.09 4.01
C SER A 347 -5.15 -18.97 4.60
N LEU A 348 -5.65 -18.12 3.70
CA LEU A 348 -6.40 -16.90 3.99
C LEU A 348 -7.72 -16.92 3.20
N ALA A 349 -8.77 -16.39 3.81
CA ALA A 349 -10.03 -16.16 3.13
C ALA A 349 -10.59 -14.78 3.46
N VAL A 350 -10.98 -14.02 2.43
CA VAL A 350 -11.61 -12.71 2.60
C VAL A 350 -13.12 -12.85 2.48
N TYR A 351 -13.83 -12.37 3.50
CA TYR A 351 -15.29 -12.30 3.53
C TYR A 351 -15.72 -10.85 3.69
N VAL A 352 -16.50 -10.36 2.74
CA VAL A 352 -16.95 -8.97 2.73
C VAL A 352 -18.32 -8.83 2.07
N ASN A 353 -19.29 -8.24 2.76
CA ASN A 353 -20.62 -7.94 2.21
C ASN A 353 -21.16 -6.56 2.63
N ILE A 354 -20.35 -5.75 3.31
CA ILE A 354 -20.68 -4.35 3.63
C ILE A 354 -20.67 -3.48 2.37
N GLN A 355 -21.31 -2.32 2.41
CA GLN A 355 -21.11 -1.31 1.38
C GLN A 355 -19.73 -0.64 1.56
N ALA A 356 -18.93 -0.61 0.48
CA ALA A 356 -17.65 0.08 0.50
C ALA A 356 -17.84 1.60 0.70
N LYS A 357 -17.08 2.19 1.62
CA LYS A 357 -17.06 3.65 1.85
C LYS A 357 -16.18 4.36 0.81
N TYR A 358 -16.29 5.68 0.75
CA TYR A 358 -15.45 6.55 -0.08
C TYR A 358 -15.42 6.18 -1.58
N LYS A 359 -16.57 5.70 -2.09
CA LYS A 359 -16.73 5.16 -3.46
C LYS A 359 -15.65 4.15 -3.84
N HIS A 360 -15.08 3.48 -2.85
CA HIS A 360 -14.14 2.41 -3.10
C HIS A 360 -14.93 1.14 -3.45
N MET A 361 -14.25 0.00 -3.44
CA MET A 361 -14.80 -1.27 -3.82
C MET A 361 -14.27 -2.35 -2.89
N ASN A 362 -15.11 -3.32 -2.60
CA ASN A 362 -14.71 -4.45 -1.79
C ASN A 362 -13.81 -5.39 -2.59
N PRO A 363 -12.89 -6.11 -1.92
CA PRO A 363 -12.19 -7.21 -2.56
C PRO A 363 -13.13 -8.31 -3.03
N LEU A 364 -12.74 -9.03 -4.08
CA LEU A 364 -13.39 -10.30 -4.41
C LEU A 364 -13.25 -11.26 -3.23
N MET A 365 -14.32 -11.99 -2.91
CA MET A 365 -14.30 -13.00 -1.85
C MET A 365 -13.55 -14.24 -2.35
N ILE A 366 -12.27 -14.32 -1.96
CA ILE A 366 -11.35 -15.39 -2.34
C ILE A 366 -10.98 -16.16 -1.08
N ASN A 367 -11.09 -17.49 -1.18
CA ASN A 367 -10.62 -18.42 -0.17
C ASN A 367 -9.56 -19.32 -0.81
N THR A 368 -8.35 -19.29 -0.27
CA THR A 368 -7.19 -20.00 -0.82
C THR A 368 -7.34 -21.52 -0.80
N ASP A 369 -8.25 -22.07 0.01
CA ASP A 369 -8.48 -23.51 0.11
C ASP A 369 -9.37 -24.06 -1.03
N TYR A 370 -10.02 -23.18 -1.81
CA TYR A 370 -10.93 -23.57 -2.88
C TYR A 370 -10.46 -23.05 -4.26
N SER A 371 -10.88 -23.75 -5.31
CA SER A 371 -10.64 -23.34 -6.71
C SER A 371 -11.58 -22.23 -7.18
N ASP A 372 -12.73 -22.08 -6.53
CA ASP A 372 -13.83 -21.26 -7.05
C ASP A 372 -13.75 -19.83 -6.52
N TYR A 373 -13.48 -18.91 -7.43
CA TYR A 373 -13.51 -17.47 -7.21
C TYR A 373 -14.95 -16.97 -7.27
N ASN A 374 -15.71 -17.25 -6.22
CA ASN A 374 -16.99 -16.63 -5.84
C ASN A 374 -17.70 -17.62 -4.91
N SER A 375 -17.16 -17.81 -3.71
CA SER A 375 -17.99 -18.36 -2.64
C SER A 375 -18.99 -17.26 -2.28
N ARG A 376 -20.17 -17.32 -2.89
CA ARG A 376 -21.35 -16.68 -2.29
C ARG A 376 -21.45 -17.25 -0.88
N LEU A 377 -21.49 -16.34 0.10
CA LEU A 377 -21.69 -16.67 1.52
C LEU A 377 -22.82 -17.67 1.71
#